data_AF-A0A8D3A0N4-F1
#
_entry.id   AF-A0A8D3A0N4-F1
#
_cell.length_a   1.000
_cell.length_b   1.000
_cell.length_c   1.000
_cell.angle_alpha   90.00
_cell.angle_beta   90.00
_cell.angle_gamma   90.00
#
_symmetry.space_group_name_H-M   'P 1'
#
loop_
_entity.id
_entity.type
_entity.pdbx_description
1 polymer ?
#
loop_
_entity_poly.entity_id
_entity_poly.type
_entity_poly.pdbx_seq_one_letter_code
_entity_poly.pdbx_strand_id
1 'polypeptide(L)'
;MCEGPSSISGPIPPDPSLFPQYYTRPASARGRLEGNHDGMFALLSGPPAPDPALYPGCYSARTPARPPRVGPNATHILERGQRGVVGELLRLDGVSITPVPMRKQEVYDFGKENVRRLREIQRRCKEQEAERAESRAAPVKALWTSSKYENVPSRVTAQLQVSCPTVKTQCQHFLKAHSNGGFNAPARPRSKTSPVALQRPIQLEVQGQTIDFIKHNARAAGKTVLRRSQSLTNLRDKPVPSAVKGQVPQYLEERKAQWHKEAEERRRNAPDPTVPAGHTLMPESERQETLKSLKESRPPLLFISLLSLPLRADNLSFRSRRAQLDCRLSEVEEAIKIFSRDKVFVKIDS
;
A
#
# COMPACT_ATOMS: atom_id res chain seq x y z
N MET A 1 -43.88 21.31 -21.62
CA MET A 1 -44.17 21.84 -20.27
C MET A 1 -43.05 21.41 -19.34
N CYS A 2 -42.20 22.36 -18.94
CA CYS A 2 -41.25 22.19 -17.85
C CYS A 2 -41.32 23.47 -17.04
N GLU A 3 -42.29 23.52 -16.13
CA GLU A 3 -42.37 24.54 -15.10
C GLU A 3 -41.51 24.10 -13.93
N GLY A 4 -40.54 24.93 -13.56
CA GLY A 4 -39.83 24.85 -12.30
C GLY A 4 -39.69 26.27 -11.76
N PRO A 5 -40.07 26.56 -10.50
CA PRO A 5 -40.00 27.91 -9.97
C PRO A 5 -38.53 28.32 -9.80
N SER A 6 -38.11 29.31 -10.57
CA SER A 6 -36.79 29.93 -10.45
C SER A 6 -36.78 30.80 -9.20
N SER A 7 -36.17 30.31 -8.10
CA SER A 7 -36.01 31.05 -6.84
C SER A 7 -34.83 32.04 -6.87
N ILE A 8 -34.74 32.87 -7.91
CA ILE A 8 -33.85 34.04 -7.93
C ILE A 8 -34.73 35.28 -7.79
N SER A 9 -35.16 35.53 -6.56
CA SER A 9 -35.66 36.83 -6.12
C SER A 9 -34.75 37.31 -5.01
N GLY A 10 -33.80 38.15 -5.40
CA GLY A 10 -32.98 38.95 -4.50
C GLY A 10 -33.00 40.39 -5.01
N PRO A 11 -32.74 41.38 -4.14
CA PRO A 11 -32.66 42.77 -4.57
C PRO A 11 -31.63 42.93 -5.69
N ILE A 12 -31.97 43.74 -6.70
CA ILE A 12 -31.07 44.04 -7.83
C ILE A 12 -29.77 44.60 -7.22
N PRO A 13 -28.60 43.98 -7.48
CA PRO A 13 -27.35 44.42 -6.88
C PRO A 13 -26.97 45.80 -7.45
N PRO A 14 -26.35 46.67 -6.65
CA PRO A 14 -26.10 48.08 -7.02
C PRO A 14 -25.16 48.18 -8.22
N ASP A 15 -25.31 49.21 -9.06
CA ASP A 15 -24.50 49.37 -10.27
C ASP A 15 -22.99 49.37 -9.96
N PRO A 16 -22.19 48.47 -10.56
CA PRO A 16 -20.74 48.40 -10.34
C PRO A 16 -19.99 49.66 -10.78
N SER A 17 -20.57 50.51 -11.63
CA SER A 17 -19.96 51.79 -12.02
C SER A 17 -19.98 52.84 -10.90
N LEU A 18 -20.99 52.78 -10.02
CA LEU A 18 -21.18 53.72 -8.92
C LEU A 18 -20.54 53.23 -7.61
N PHE A 19 -20.45 51.91 -7.42
CA PHE A 19 -20.00 51.30 -6.18
C PHE A 19 -18.94 50.19 -6.39
N PRO A 20 -17.77 50.52 -6.97
CA PRO A 20 -16.74 49.52 -7.33
C PRO A 20 -16.14 48.77 -6.12
N GLN A 21 -16.22 49.36 -4.93
CA GLN A 21 -15.69 48.79 -3.68
C GLN A 21 -16.46 47.55 -3.19
N TYR A 22 -17.74 47.41 -3.55
CA TYR A 22 -18.57 46.27 -3.14
C TYR A 22 -18.31 45.01 -3.98
N TYR A 23 -17.73 45.19 -5.18
CA TYR A 23 -17.40 44.12 -6.10
C TYR A 23 -15.91 43.76 -6.09
N THR A 24 -15.11 44.45 -5.27
CA THR A 24 -13.67 44.19 -5.17
C THR A 24 -13.42 42.93 -4.34
N ARG A 25 -12.90 41.88 -4.99
CA ARG A 25 -12.64 40.59 -4.32
C ARG A 25 -11.41 40.72 -3.40
N PRO A 26 -11.52 40.40 -2.10
CA PRO A 26 -10.37 40.43 -1.20
C PRO A 26 -9.27 39.47 -1.68
N ALA A 27 -8.02 39.96 -1.70
CA ALA A 27 -6.86 39.20 -2.18
C ALA A 27 -6.47 38.05 -1.24
N SER A 28 -6.86 38.11 0.03
CA SER A 28 -6.54 37.09 1.03
C SER A 28 -7.72 36.16 1.33
N ALA A 29 -7.44 34.89 1.63
CA ALA A 29 -8.45 33.89 1.99
C ALA A 29 -9.20 34.25 3.29
N ARG A 30 -8.57 35.02 4.19
CA ARG A 30 -9.17 35.48 5.45
C ARG A 30 -10.27 36.53 5.24
N GLY A 31 -10.05 37.49 4.33
CA GLY A 31 -11.05 38.52 4.01
C GLY A 31 -12.34 37.98 3.37
N ARG A 32 -12.31 36.76 2.81
CA ARG A 32 -13.51 36.10 2.27
C ARG A 32 -14.44 35.54 3.34
N LEU A 33 -13.92 35.22 4.52
CA LEU A 33 -14.69 34.63 5.62
C LEU A 33 -15.24 35.71 6.57
N GLU A 34 -14.52 36.81 6.74
CA GLU A 34 -14.85 37.83 7.74
C GLU A 34 -15.73 38.98 7.18
N GLY A 35 -15.82 39.16 5.85
CA GLY A 35 -16.51 40.29 5.23
C GLY A 35 -15.81 41.63 5.52
N ASN A 36 -15.91 42.61 4.62
CA ASN A 36 -15.29 43.93 4.84
C ASN A 36 -15.95 44.63 6.04
N HIS A 37 -15.26 44.71 7.18
CA HIS A 37 -15.71 45.43 8.37
C HIS A 37 -15.26 46.90 8.38
N ASP A 38 -14.55 47.35 7.34
CA ASP A 38 -14.08 48.72 7.20
C ASP A 38 -15.15 49.64 6.55
N GLY A 39 -16.38 49.52 7.05
CA GLY A 39 -17.46 50.49 6.86
C GLY A 39 -17.49 51.44 8.05
N MET A 40 -16.66 52.48 7.97
CA MET A 40 -16.50 53.59 8.91
C MET A 40 -17.84 54.11 9.47
N PHE A 41 -17.97 54.12 10.79
CA PHE A 41 -18.66 55.13 11.62
C PHE A 41 -20.07 55.58 11.17
N ALA A 42 -21.09 54.87 11.64
CA ALA A 42 -22.41 55.47 11.84
C ALA A 42 -22.99 54.98 13.16
N LEU A 43 -23.40 55.94 14.00
CA LEU A 43 -24.24 55.79 15.20
C LEU A 43 -23.55 55.35 16.52
N LEU A 44 -22.65 56.20 17.03
CA LEU A 44 -22.50 56.34 18.48
C LEU A 44 -23.63 57.25 19.00
N SER A 45 -24.80 56.67 19.26
CA SER A 45 -25.84 57.24 20.11
C SER A 45 -26.42 56.11 20.94
N GLY A 46 -25.62 55.65 21.89
CA GLY A 46 -26.05 54.77 22.98
C GLY A 46 -25.77 55.45 24.32
N PRO A 47 -26.52 55.12 25.38
CA PRO A 47 -26.34 55.71 26.71
C PRO A 47 -24.91 55.49 27.23
N PRO A 48 -24.39 56.40 28.09
CA PRO A 48 -23.04 56.29 28.63
C PRO A 48 -22.86 54.96 29.35
N ALA A 49 -21.69 54.35 29.19
CA ALA A 49 -21.40 53.02 29.70
C ALA A 49 -21.50 52.98 31.24
N PRO A 50 -22.09 51.92 31.84
CA PRO A 50 -22.37 51.84 33.27
C PRO A 50 -21.07 51.81 34.11
N ASP A 51 -21.07 52.30 35.35
CA ASP A 51 -19.86 52.39 36.19
C ASP A 51 -19.12 51.04 36.34
N PRO A 52 -17.81 50.95 36.00
CA PRO A 52 -16.99 49.73 36.13
C PRO A 52 -16.97 49.11 37.52
N ALA A 53 -17.19 49.90 38.58
CA ALA A 53 -17.19 49.40 39.96
C ALA A 53 -18.44 48.58 40.30
N LEU A 54 -19.58 48.87 39.66
CA LEU A 54 -20.87 48.23 39.94
C LEU A 54 -21.18 47.05 39.02
N TYR A 55 -20.63 47.05 37.79
CA TYR A 55 -20.83 45.98 36.81
C TYR A 55 -19.52 45.49 36.16
N PRO A 56 -18.71 44.67 36.87
CA PRO A 56 -17.42 44.16 36.36
C PRO A 56 -17.55 43.27 35.12
N GLY A 57 -18.71 42.62 34.93
CA GLY A 57 -18.96 41.71 33.81
C GLY A 57 -19.16 42.40 32.46
N CYS A 58 -19.53 43.69 32.44
CA CYS A 58 -19.79 44.43 31.21
C CYS A 58 -18.50 44.94 30.53
N TYR A 59 -17.38 44.97 31.26
CA TYR A 59 -16.08 45.48 30.81
C TYR A 59 -15.03 44.39 30.60
N SER A 60 -15.38 43.13 30.84
CA SER A 60 -14.46 42.02 30.59
C SER A 60 -14.32 41.79 29.08
N ALA A 61 -13.13 42.09 28.54
CA ALA A 61 -12.77 41.83 27.13
C ALA A 61 -12.80 40.32 26.77
N ARG A 62 -12.98 39.44 27.76
CA ARG A 62 -13.23 38.02 27.55
C ARG A 62 -14.73 37.78 27.54
N THR A 63 -15.28 37.50 26.36
CA THR A 63 -16.63 36.94 26.23
C THR A 63 -16.72 35.69 27.14
N PRO A 64 -17.75 35.55 27.99
CA PRO A 64 -17.93 34.34 28.77
C PRO A 64 -17.97 33.14 27.80
N ALA A 65 -17.22 32.09 28.13
CA ALA A 65 -17.12 30.90 27.30
C ALA A 65 -18.53 30.37 27.02
N ARG A 66 -18.95 30.42 25.75
CA ARG A 66 -20.26 29.89 25.35
C ARG A 66 -20.31 28.41 25.72
N PRO A 67 -21.42 27.91 26.29
CA PRO A 67 -21.56 26.48 26.52
C PRO A 67 -21.37 25.74 25.19
N PRO A 68 -20.76 24.54 25.20
CA PRO A 68 -20.56 23.77 23.99
C PRO A 68 -21.89 23.55 23.30
N ARG A 69 -21.96 23.82 21.98
CA ARG A 69 -23.16 23.59 21.19
C ARG A 69 -23.34 22.09 21.00
N VAL A 70 -24.03 21.46 21.95
CA VAL A 70 -24.36 20.04 21.94
C VAL A 70 -25.79 19.89 21.43
N GLY A 71 -25.98 19.09 20.37
CA GLY A 71 -27.30 18.77 19.86
C GLY A 71 -28.09 17.88 20.84
N PRO A 72 -29.44 17.82 20.73
CA PRO A 72 -30.29 17.11 21.69
C PRO A 72 -29.95 15.62 21.85
N ASN A 73 -29.45 14.96 20.80
CA ASN A 73 -29.07 13.54 20.84
C ASN A 73 -27.69 13.28 21.47
N ALA A 74 -26.91 14.33 21.75
CA ALA A 74 -25.54 14.23 22.27
C ALA A 74 -25.42 14.73 23.73
N THR A 75 -26.53 15.14 24.34
CA THR A 75 -26.59 15.62 25.73
C THR A 75 -26.12 14.55 26.71
N HIS A 76 -26.55 13.31 26.53
CA HIS A 76 -26.14 12.17 27.37
C HIS A 76 -24.62 11.93 27.38
N ILE A 77 -23.92 12.23 26.27
CA ILE A 77 -22.45 12.09 26.19
C ILE A 77 -21.76 13.18 27.02
N LEU A 78 -22.26 14.42 26.93
CA LEU A 78 -21.76 15.53 27.73
C LEU A 78 -21.97 15.26 29.23
N GLU A 79 -23.18 14.82 29.61
CA GLU A 79 -23.51 14.49 31.00
C GLU A 79 -22.65 13.36 31.55
N ARG A 80 -22.41 12.31 30.74
CA ARG A 80 -21.52 11.21 31.11
C ARG A 80 -20.06 11.66 31.30
N GLY A 81 -19.59 12.63 30.51
CA GLY A 81 -18.24 13.20 30.66
C GLY A 81 -18.09 14.11 31.89
N GLN A 82 -19.17 14.75 32.32
CA GLN A 82 -19.19 15.62 33.50
C GLN A 82 -19.39 14.85 34.82
N ARG A 83 -20.03 13.67 34.76
CA ARG A 83 -20.27 12.82 35.93
C ARG A 83 -19.13 11.81 36.11
N GLY A 84 -18.20 12.10 37.03
CA GLY A 84 -17.12 11.21 37.43
C GLY A 84 -15.91 11.97 37.98
N VAL A 85 -14.95 11.25 38.55
CA VAL A 85 -13.75 11.83 39.21
C VAL A 85 -12.99 12.80 38.28
N VAL A 86 -12.86 12.44 36.99
CA VAL A 86 -12.23 13.30 35.97
C VAL A 86 -13.09 14.54 35.67
N GLY A 87 -14.42 14.39 35.64
CA GLY A 87 -15.35 15.50 35.43
C GLY A 87 -15.37 16.48 36.60
N GLU A 88 -15.24 16.00 37.83
CA GLU A 88 -15.08 16.84 39.03
C GLU A 88 -13.74 17.58 39.03
N LEU A 89 -12.65 16.91 38.65
CA LEU A 89 -11.33 17.53 38.51
C LEU A 89 -11.35 18.71 37.50
N LEU A 90 -12.04 18.52 36.37
CA LEU A 90 -12.18 19.55 35.32
C LEU A 90 -13.14 20.70 35.70
N ARG A 91 -14.00 20.53 36.71
CA ARG A 91 -14.88 21.60 37.23
C ARG A 91 -14.20 22.48 38.27
N LEU A 92 -13.30 21.89 39.06
CA LEU A 92 -12.63 22.57 40.17
C LEU A 92 -11.53 23.52 39.70
N ASP A 93 -10.90 23.18 38.58
CA ASP A 93 -9.87 23.99 37.98
C ASP A 93 -10.42 24.63 36.70
N GLY A 94 -10.61 25.96 36.71
CA GLY A 94 -10.82 26.78 35.50
C GLY A 94 -9.62 26.76 34.52
N VAL A 95 -8.86 25.67 34.52
CA VAL A 95 -7.70 25.38 33.69
C VAL A 95 -8.24 24.87 32.37
N SER A 96 -8.28 25.76 31.38
CA SER A 96 -8.36 25.36 29.99
C SER A 96 -7.14 24.49 29.69
N ILE A 97 -7.34 23.16 29.64
CA ILE A 97 -6.37 22.26 29.04
C ILE A 97 -6.36 22.64 27.55
N THR A 98 -5.46 23.53 27.16
CA THR A 98 -5.11 23.68 25.74
C THR A 98 -4.48 22.35 25.34
N PRO A 99 -5.13 21.54 24.49
CA PRO A 99 -4.52 20.31 24.04
C PRO A 99 -3.22 20.69 23.34
N VAL A 100 -2.10 20.16 23.83
CA VAL A 100 -0.83 20.19 23.11
C VAL A 100 -1.12 19.67 21.70
N PRO A 101 -0.81 20.42 20.62
CA PRO A 101 -1.14 19.98 19.28
C PRO A 101 -0.35 18.70 19.02
N MET A 102 -1.02 17.56 19.13
CA MET A 102 -0.54 16.31 18.56
C MET A 102 -0.24 16.63 17.10
N ARG A 103 1.01 16.42 16.68
CA ARG A 103 1.40 16.59 15.28
C ARG A 103 0.41 15.77 14.46
N LYS A 104 -0.42 16.44 13.66
CA LYS A 104 -1.35 15.77 12.75
C LYS A 104 -0.52 14.75 11.99
N GLN A 105 -0.89 13.48 12.08
CA GLN A 105 -0.29 12.45 11.26
C GLN A 105 -0.40 12.94 9.82
N GLU A 106 0.74 13.20 9.18
CA GLU A 106 0.75 13.75 7.83
C GLU A 106 -0.05 12.80 6.97
N VAL A 107 -1.16 13.30 6.42
CA VAL A 107 -2.00 12.52 5.52
C VAL A 107 -1.15 12.25 4.30
N TYR A 108 -0.64 11.02 4.24
CA TYR A 108 0.33 10.64 3.25
C TYR A 108 -0.37 10.53 1.89
N ASP A 109 0.09 11.32 0.91
CA ASP A 109 -0.49 11.35 -0.43
C ASP A 109 -0.11 10.07 -1.20
N PHE A 110 -0.84 8.98 -0.96
CA PHE A 110 -0.62 7.71 -1.64
C PHE A 110 -0.67 7.83 -3.16
N GLY A 111 -1.43 8.79 -3.72
CA GLY A 111 -1.43 9.08 -5.15
C GLY A 111 -0.06 9.55 -5.66
N LYS A 112 0.61 10.45 -4.93
CA LYS A 112 1.95 10.95 -5.30
C LYS A 112 3.01 9.88 -5.11
N GLU A 113 2.93 9.09 -4.04
CA GLU A 113 3.84 7.96 -3.82
C GLU A 113 3.66 6.88 -4.89
N ASN A 114 2.42 6.52 -5.23
CA ASN A 114 2.16 5.54 -6.28
C ASN A 114 2.72 6.01 -7.63
N VAL A 115 2.62 7.29 -7.96
CA VAL A 115 3.23 7.86 -9.17
C VAL A 115 4.76 7.79 -9.10
N ARG A 116 5.38 8.13 -7.95
CA ARG A 116 6.84 8.00 -7.76
C ARG A 116 7.29 6.54 -7.91
N ARG A 117 6.59 5.62 -7.26
CA ARG A 117 6.84 4.17 -7.33
C ARG A 117 6.69 3.64 -8.76
N LEU A 118 5.65 4.07 -9.49
CA LEU A 118 5.45 3.64 -10.88
C LEU A 118 6.60 4.13 -11.78
N ARG A 119 7.06 5.38 -11.59
CA ARG A 119 8.22 5.93 -12.31
C ARG A 119 9.51 5.20 -11.97
N GLU A 120 9.70 4.80 -10.71
CA GLU A 120 10.85 4.02 -10.28
C GLU A 120 10.84 2.61 -10.87
N ILE A 121 9.67 1.95 -10.90
CA ILE A 121 9.50 0.64 -11.55
C ILE A 121 9.82 0.76 -13.05
N GLN A 122 9.28 1.78 -13.73
CA GLN A 122 9.58 2.01 -15.16
C GLN A 122 11.07 2.23 -15.40
N ARG A 123 11.74 2.99 -14.52
CA ARG A 123 13.19 3.21 -14.60
C ARG A 123 13.96 1.91 -14.44
N ARG A 124 13.67 1.13 -13.39
CA ARG A 124 14.31 -0.18 -13.16
C ARG A 124 14.07 -1.13 -14.32
N CYS A 125 12.85 -1.20 -14.86
CA CYS A 125 12.57 -2.04 -16.03
C CYS A 125 13.43 -1.63 -17.23
N LYS A 126 13.57 -0.33 -17.48
CA LYS A 126 14.40 0.20 -18.56
C LYS A 126 15.90 -0.08 -18.35
N GLU A 127 16.41 0.08 -17.12
CA GLU A 127 17.78 -0.28 -16.75
C GLU A 127 18.03 -1.78 -16.95
N GLN A 128 17.13 -2.62 -16.46
CA GLN A 128 17.24 -4.07 -16.63
C GLN A 128 17.13 -4.52 -18.10
N GLU A 129 16.40 -3.78 -18.93
CA GLU A 129 16.35 -4.01 -20.37
C GLU A 129 17.64 -3.55 -21.05
N ALA A 130 18.23 -2.43 -20.61
CA ALA A 130 19.53 -1.96 -21.06
C ALA A 130 20.65 -2.95 -20.68
N GLU A 131 20.69 -3.42 -19.43
CA GLU A 131 21.60 -4.49 -18.97
C GLU A 131 21.41 -5.79 -19.76
N ARG A 132 20.15 -6.16 -20.06
CA ARG A 132 19.85 -7.31 -20.93
C ARG A 132 20.29 -7.09 -22.37
N ALA A 133 20.21 -5.87 -22.89
CA ALA A 133 20.67 -5.53 -24.23
C ALA A 133 22.21 -5.53 -24.30
N GLU A 134 22.87 -4.98 -23.28
CA GLU A 134 24.33 -5.00 -23.13
C GLU A 134 24.86 -6.43 -22.97
N SER A 135 24.19 -7.28 -22.17
CA SER A 135 24.56 -8.69 -22.04
C SER A 135 24.16 -9.55 -23.25
N ARG A 136 23.16 -9.15 -24.04
CA ARG A 136 22.83 -9.76 -25.34
C ARG A 136 23.77 -9.36 -26.47
N ALA A 137 24.63 -8.34 -26.29
CA ALA A 137 25.69 -8.04 -27.25
C ALA A 137 26.73 -9.16 -27.34
N ALA A 138 26.78 -10.05 -26.34
CA ALA A 138 27.41 -11.36 -26.46
C ALA A 138 26.36 -12.38 -26.93
N PRO A 139 26.50 -12.97 -28.14
CA PRO A 139 25.56 -13.98 -28.61
C PRO A 139 25.58 -15.17 -27.64
N VAL A 140 24.50 -15.33 -26.87
CA VAL A 140 24.29 -16.47 -25.98
C VAL A 140 24.15 -17.69 -26.89
N LYS A 141 25.29 -18.38 -27.07
CA LYS A 141 25.52 -19.54 -27.95
C LYS A 141 25.61 -19.15 -29.42
N ALA A 142 26.84 -18.86 -29.87
CA ALA A 142 27.18 -19.12 -31.27
C ALA A 142 26.92 -20.61 -31.52
N LEU A 143 25.85 -20.91 -32.27
CA LEU A 143 25.70 -22.23 -32.86
C LEU A 143 26.97 -22.44 -33.68
N TRP A 144 27.71 -23.50 -33.36
CA TRP A 144 28.93 -23.91 -34.05
C TRP A 144 28.69 -23.94 -35.57
N THR A 145 29.09 -22.88 -36.26
CA THR A 145 29.11 -22.84 -37.72
C THR A 145 30.43 -23.45 -38.15
N SER A 146 30.39 -24.56 -38.88
CA SER A 146 31.62 -25.07 -39.50
C SER A 146 32.18 -24.02 -40.48
N SER A 147 33.51 -23.90 -40.56
CA SER A 147 34.22 -22.93 -41.42
C SER A 147 33.77 -22.99 -42.89
N LYS A 148 33.27 -24.14 -43.35
CA LYS A 148 32.70 -24.33 -44.69
C LYS A 148 31.54 -23.37 -45.02
N TYR A 149 30.83 -22.84 -44.03
CA TYR A 149 29.62 -22.03 -44.23
C TYR A 149 29.70 -20.60 -43.69
N GLU A 150 30.89 -20.14 -43.28
CA GLU A 150 31.08 -18.79 -42.73
C GLU A 150 30.76 -17.68 -43.74
N ASN A 151 31.02 -17.93 -45.03
CA ASN A 151 30.82 -16.99 -46.13
C ASN A 151 29.57 -17.26 -46.97
N VAL A 152 28.65 -18.12 -46.52
CA VAL A 152 27.43 -18.46 -47.27
C VAL A 152 26.26 -17.60 -46.76
N PRO A 153 25.87 -16.51 -47.45
CA PRO A 153 24.77 -15.68 -47.01
C PRO A 153 23.45 -16.45 -47.09
N SER A 154 22.59 -16.27 -46.08
CA SER A 154 21.27 -16.89 -46.07
C SER A 154 20.42 -16.35 -47.22
N ARG A 155 19.81 -17.24 -48.01
CA ARG A 155 18.85 -16.83 -49.05
C ARG A 155 17.64 -16.08 -48.47
N VAL A 156 17.30 -16.34 -47.19
CA VAL A 156 16.24 -15.66 -46.47
C VAL A 156 16.62 -14.21 -46.17
N THR A 157 17.87 -13.93 -45.78
CA THR A 157 18.32 -12.54 -45.54
C THR A 157 18.38 -11.75 -46.84
N ALA A 158 18.77 -12.38 -47.96
CA ALA A 158 18.75 -11.75 -49.28
C ALA A 158 17.31 -11.38 -49.72
N GLN A 159 16.32 -12.25 -49.50
CA GLN A 159 14.92 -11.95 -49.83
C GLN A 159 14.31 -10.84 -48.95
N LEU A 160 14.73 -10.74 -47.68
CA LEU A 160 14.28 -9.68 -46.78
C LEU A 160 14.94 -8.32 -47.10
N GLN A 161 16.19 -8.29 -47.56
CA GLN A 161 16.84 -7.05 -48.01
C GLN A 161 16.24 -6.51 -49.32
N VAL A 162 15.86 -7.39 -50.24
CA VAL A 162 15.26 -7.00 -51.54
C VAL A 162 13.84 -6.45 -51.38
N SER A 163 13.17 -6.69 -50.25
CA SER A 163 11.79 -6.24 -50.00
C SER A 163 11.67 -4.95 -49.17
N CYS A 164 12.75 -4.20 -48.98
CA CYS A 164 12.73 -2.91 -48.28
C CYS A 164 12.85 -1.73 -49.26
N PRO A 165 11.76 -1.16 -49.80
CA PRO A 165 11.78 0.24 -50.23
C PRO A 165 11.93 1.13 -48.98
N THR A 166 12.84 2.10 -49.05
CA THR A 166 13.17 3.06 -47.99
C THR A 166 11.91 3.69 -47.38
N VAL A 167 11.61 3.36 -46.12
CA VAL A 167 10.42 3.87 -45.42
C VAL A 167 10.69 5.31 -44.99
N LYS A 168 9.98 6.24 -45.63
CA LYS A 168 9.84 7.63 -45.19
C LYS A 168 9.18 7.66 -43.80
N THR A 169 9.68 8.53 -42.93
CA THR A 169 9.13 8.84 -41.61
C THR A 169 7.77 9.53 -41.70
N GLN A 170 6.69 8.76 -41.89
CA GLN A 170 5.34 9.31 -41.73
C GLN A 170 4.33 8.23 -41.32
N CYS A 171 4.37 7.87 -40.04
CA CYS A 171 3.29 7.12 -39.40
C CYS A 171 2.83 7.86 -38.14
N GLN A 172 2.43 9.13 -38.30
CA GLN A 172 1.46 9.72 -37.39
C GLN A 172 0.08 9.47 -38.00
N HIS A 173 -0.84 8.93 -37.20
CA HIS A 173 -2.29 8.89 -37.48
C HIS A 173 -2.91 7.59 -38.06
N PHE A 174 -2.70 6.43 -37.44
CA PHE A 174 -3.53 5.23 -37.70
C PHE A 174 -4.12 4.60 -36.43
N LEU A 175 -4.98 5.35 -35.74
CA LEU A 175 -6.03 4.78 -34.89
C LEU A 175 -7.31 5.62 -35.02
N LYS A 176 -7.78 5.81 -36.27
CA LYS A 176 -9.09 6.41 -36.53
C LYS A 176 -9.87 5.59 -37.55
N ALA A 177 -10.95 5.00 -37.02
CA ALA A 177 -12.19 4.60 -37.68
C ALA A 177 -12.19 3.43 -38.67
N HIS A 178 -12.94 2.38 -38.30
CA HIS A 178 -13.78 1.66 -39.26
C HIS A 178 -15.24 2.04 -39.00
N SER A 179 -15.71 3.07 -39.70
CA SER A 179 -17.11 3.20 -40.10
C SER A 179 -17.18 2.94 -41.60
N ASN A 180 -17.98 1.93 -41.97
CA ASN A 180 -18.59 1.65 -43.27
C ASN A 180 -17.68 1.34 -44.49
N GLY A 181 -17.81 0.09 -44.95
CA GLY A 181 -18.28 -0.23 -46.31
C GLY A 181 -17.36 0.09 -47.49
N GLY A 182 -16.74 -0.95 -48.07
CA GLY A 182 -16.09 -0.83 -49.37
C GLY A 182 -15.28 -2.07 -49.73
N PHE A 183 -15.83 -2.84 -50.66
CA PHE A 183 -15.33 -3.98 -51.42
C PHE A 183 -13.81 -4.21 -51.55
N ASN A 184 -13.50 -5.52 -51.63
CA ASN A 184 -12.29 -6.18 -52.13
C ASN A 184 -11.13 -6.39 -51.13
N ALA A 185 -11.20 -7.50 -50.39
CA ALA A 185 -10.01 -8.15 -49.83
C ALA A 185 -10.02 -9.65 -50.19
N PRO A 186 -8.95 -10.19 -50.81
CA PRO A 186 -8.80 -11.61 -51.07
C PRO A 186 -8.45 -12.37 -49.79
N ALA A 187 -8.91 -13.62 -49.73
CA ALA A 187 -8.82 -14.50 -48.57
C ALA A 187 -7.37 -14.94 -48.25
N ARG A 188 -7.05 -14.96 -46.95
CA ARG A 188 -5.88 -15.64 -46.37
C ARG A 188 -6.19 -17.14 -46.18
N PRO A 189 -5.25 -18.08 -46.46
CA PRO A 189 -5.51 -19.50 -46.35
C PRO A 189 -5.42 -19.97 -44.90
N ARG A 190 -6.31 -20.88 -44.50
CA ARG A 190 -6.16 -21.71 -43.30
C ARG A 190 -5.95 -23.17 -43.70
N SER A 191 -5.03 -23.77 -42.97
CA SER A 191 -4.44 -25.08 -43.16
C SER A 191 -5.24 -26.22 -42.53
N LYS A 192 -5.24 -27.35 -43.25
CA LYS A 192 -5.26 -28.76 -42.80
C LYS A 192 -6.55 -29.31 -42.17
N THR A 193 -7.22 -30.23 -42.89
CA THR A 193 -7.20 -31.70 -42.63
C THR A 193 -7.60 -32.43 -43.93
N SER A 194 -6.90 -33.50 -44.32
CA SER A 194 -7.23 -34.39 -45.45
C SER A 194 -8.11 -35.58 -44.95
N PRO A 195 -8.77 -36.39 -45.81
CA PRO A 195 -8.09 -37.28 -46.75
C PRO A 195 -8.68 -37.35 -48.17
N VAL A 196 -7.76 -37.49 -49.12
CA VAL A 196 -7.82 -38.21 -50.41
C VAL A 196 -9.21 -38.60 -50.95
N ALA A 197 -9.63 -37.90 -52.00
CA ALA A 197 -10.34 -38.50 -53.13
C ALA A 197 -9.85 -37.83 -54.42
N LEU A 198 -9.40 -38.64 -55.37
CA LEU A 198 -8.91 -38.25 -56.68
C LEU A 198 -9.86 -37.24 -57.35
N GLN A 199 -9.39 -36.00 -57.56
CA GLN A 199 -10.04 -35.11 -58.52
C GLN A 199 -9.57 -35.49 -59.92
N ARG A 200 -10.25 -36.46 -60.53
CA ARG A 200 -10.56 -36.30 -61.96
C ARG A 200 -11.47 -35.08 -62.07
N PRO A 201 -11.31 -34.20 -63.06
CA PRO A 201 -12.30 -33.16 -63.30
C PRO A 201 -13.61 -33.87 -63.64
N ILE A 202 -14.58 -33.83 -62.71
CA ILE A 202 -15.95 -34.21 -63.02
C ILE A 202 -16.42 -33.11 -63.98
N GLN A 203 -16.37 -33.40 -65.28
CA GLN A 203 -17.26 -32.76 -66.24
C GLN A 203 -18.67 -32.96 -65.71
N LEU A 204 -19.24 -31.89 -65.15
CA LEU A 204 -20.67 -31.81 -64.93
C LEU A 204 -21.32 -31.69 -66.30
N GLU A 205 -21.52 -32.84 -66.96
CA GLU A 205 -22.52 -32.94 -68.01
C GLU A 205 -23.87 -32.71 -67.34
N VAL A 206 -24.33 -31.46 -67.40
CA VAL A 206 -25.72 -31.11 -67.10
C VAL A 206 -26.55 -31.74 -68.21
N GLN A 207 -27.01 -32.98 -68.00
CA GLN A 207 -28.00 -33.60 -68.86
C GLN A 207 -29.17 -32.63 -69.04
N GLY A 208 -29.56 -32.40 -70.30
CA GLY A 208 -30.36 -31.27 -70.78
C GLY A 208 -31.79 -31.15 -70.25
N GLN A 209 -31.94 -30.98 -68.95
CA GLN A 209 -33.13 -30.43 -68.33
C GLN A 209 -32.79 -29.00 -67.94
N THR A 210 -33.51 -28.03 -68.52
CA THR A 210 -33.45 -26.62 -68.15
C THR A 210 -33.91 -26.46 -66.69
N ILE A 211 -32.97 -26.62 -65.75
CA ILE A 211 -33.22 -26.40 -64.33
C ILE A 211 -33.36 -24.89 -64.12
N ASP A 212 -34.54 -24.46 -63.67
CA ASP A 212 -34.80 -23.07 -63.30
C ASP A 212 -34.06 -22.77 -61.98
N PHE A 213 -32.84 -22.24 -62.10
CA PHE A 213 -31.98 -21.90 -60.98
C PHE A 213 -32.61 -20.85 -60.06
N ILE A 214 -33.52 -20.02 -60.55
CA ILE A 214 -34.21 -19.00 -59.75
C ILE A 214 -35.18 -19.69 -58.79
N LYS A 215 -36.00 -20.61 -59.29
CA LYS A 215 -36.92 -21.41 -58.45
C LYS A 215 -36.17 -22.34 -57.50
N HIS A 216 -35.09 -22.95 -57.97
CA HIS A 216 -34.24 -23.80 -57.15
C HIS A 216 -33.60 -23.01 -56.00
N ASN A 217 -33.01 -21.83 -56.26
CA ASN A 217 -32.43 -20.98 -55.23
C ASN A 217 -33.48 -20.44 -54.26
N ALA A 218 -34.66 -20.05 -54.73
CA ALA A 218 -35.75 -19.58 -53.86
C ALA A 218 -36.18 -20.68 -52.87
N ARG A 219 -36.33 -21.92 -53.35
CA ARG A 219 -36.64 -23.08 -52.50
C ARG A 219 -35.49 -23.46 -51.57
N ALA A 220 -34.24 -23.33 -52.02
CA ALA A 220 -33.07 -23.58 -51.19
C ALA A 220 -32.93 -22.53 -50.08
N ALA A 221 -33.08 -21.24 -50.41
CA ALA A 221 -33.02 -20.14 -49.46
C ALA A 221 -34.07 -20.27 -48.35
N GLY A 222 -35.31 -20.66 -48.69
CA GLY A 222 -36.36 -20.90 -47.69
C GLY A 222 -36.07 -22.08 -46.75
N LYS A 223 -35.23 -23.04 -47.16
CA LYS A 223 -34.83 -24.20 -46.34
C LYS A 223 -33.56 -23.94 -45.51
N THR A 224 -32.83 -22.86 -45.78
CA THR A 224 -31.62 -22.54 -45.01
C THR A 224 -31.99 -22.01 -43.63
N VAL A 225 -31.62 -22.74 -42.58
CA VAL A 225 -31.80 -22.28 -41.20
C VAL A 225 -30.70 -21.25 -40.89
N LEU A 226 -31.10 -20.06 -40.44
CA LEU A 226 -30.16 -19.05 -39.95
C LEU A 226 -29.43 -19.58 -38.72
N ARG A 227 -28.16 -19.96 -38.89
CA ARG A 227 -27.28 -20.35 -37.78
C ARG A 227 -26.95 -19.13 -36.94
N ARG A 228 -27.54 -19.03 -35.75
CA ARG A 228 -27.13 -18.06 -34.73
C ARG A 228 -25.69 -18.36 -34.28
N SER A 229 -24.90 -17.32 -34.02
CA SER A 229 -23.51 -17.48 -33.58
C SER A 229 -23.44 -18.28 -32.27
N GLN A 230 -22.49 -19.21 -32.19
CA GLN A 230 -22.32 -20.06 -31.01
C GLN A 230 -22.12 -19.24 -29.72
N SER A 231 -21.51 -18.05 -29.81
CA SER A 231 -21.31 -17.16 -28.67
C SER A 231 -22.60 -16.71 -27.98
N LEU A 232 -23.69 -16.50 -28.73
CA LEU A 232 -24.98 -16.11 -28.15
C LEU A 232 -25.76 -17.31 -27.58
N THR A 233 -25.52 -18.51 -28.09
CA THR A 233 -26.08 -19.74 -27.52
C THR A 233 -25.35 -20.11 -26.22
N ASN A 234 -24.02 -20.04 -26.22
CA ASN A 234 -23.17 -20.32 -25.06
C ASN A 234 -23.45 -19.38 -23.87
N LEU A 235 -23.84 -18.13 -24.12
CA LEU A 235 -24.18 -17.16 -23.05
C LEU A 235 -25.53 -17.46 -22.39
N ARG A 236 -26.44 -18.16 -23.10
CA ARG A 236 -27.73 -18.60 -22.53
C ARG A 236 -27.59 -19.88 -21.72
N ASP A 237 -26.74 -20.80 -22.17
CA ASP A 237 -26.56 -22.09 -21.51
C ASP A 237 -25.66 -22.00 -20.27
N LYS A 238 -24.79 -20.99 -20.18
CA LYS A 238 -23.91 -20.73 -19.04
C LYS A 238 -23.96 -19.26 -18.67
N PRO A 239 -24.82 -18.83 -17.72
CA PRO A 239 -24.70 -17.50 -17.15
C PRO A 239 -23.30 -17.36 -16.55
N VAL A 240 -22.57 -16.31 -16.93
CA VAL A 240 -21.29 -15.96 -16.30
C VAL A 240 -21.55 -15.88 -14.80
N PRO A 241 -20.77 -16.55 -13.93
CA PRO A 241 -20.99 -16.49 -12.50
C PRO A 241 -20.85 -15.03 -12.07
N SER A 242 -21.98 -14.39 -11.85
CA SER A 242 -22.05 -13.04 -11.30
C SER A 242 -21.44 -13.14 -9.91
N ALA A 243 -20.23 -12.61 -9.73
CA ALA A 243 -19.59 -12.53 -8.43
C ALA A 243 -20.61 -11.99 -7.41
N VAL A 244 -20.88 -12.76 -6.37
CA VAL A 244 -21.86 -12.41 -5.35
C VAL A 244 -21.40 -11.12 -4.71
N LYS A 245 -22.16 -10.03 -4.93
CA LYS A 245 -21.82 -8.73 -4.38
C LYS A 245 -21.75 -8.83 -2.86
N GLY A 246 -20.67 -8.33 -2.28
CA GLY A 246 -20.43 -8.37 -0.83
C GLY A 246 -19.57 -9.54 -0.36
N GLN A 247 -19.29 -10.55 -1.19
CA GLN A 247 -18.30 -11.58 -0.85
C GLN A 247 -16.91 -11.17 -1.29
N VAL A 248 -15.93 -11.44 -0.43
CA VAL A 248 -14.51 -11.23 -0.73
C VAL A 248 -14.08 -12.34 -1.70
N PRO A 249 -13.45 -11.98 -2.83
CA PRO A 249 -12.90 -12.99 -3.74
C PRO A 249 -11.91 -13.92 -3.05
N GLN A 250 -12.00 -15.21 -3.35
CA GLN A 250 -11.20 -16.28 -2.77
C GLN A 250 -9.69 -15.97 -2.75
N TYR A 251 -9.14 -15.37 -3.82
CA TYR A 251 -7.72 -15.03 -3.91
C TYR A 251 -7.26 -14.02 -2.83
N LEU A 252 -8.15 -13.16 -2.33
CA LEU A 252 -7.82 -12.22 -1.25
C LEU A 252 -7.81 -12.92 0.10
N GLU A 253 -8.69 -13.90 0.30
CA GLU A 253 -8.71 -14.73 1.51
C GLU A 253 -7.45 -15.59 1.58
N GLU A 254 -7.10 -16.26 0.48
CA GLU A 254 -5.87 -17.02 0.34
C GLU A 254 -4.63 -16.14 0.59
N ARG A 255 -4.63 -14.91 0.07
CA ARG A 255 -3.54 -13.96 0.31
C ARG A 255 -3.41 -13.54 1.77
N LYS A 256 -4.53 -13.31 2.47
CA LYS A 256 -4.50 -13.03 3.92
C LYS A 256 -3.95 -14.22 4.71
N ALA A 257 -4.34 -15.44 4.34
CA ALA A 257 -3.82 -16.65 4.94
C ALA A 257 -2.31 -16.81 4.72
N GLN A 258 -1.83 -16.51 3.50
CA GLN A 258 -0.39 -16.48 3.19
C GLN A 258 0.36 -15.48 4.07
N TRP A 259 -0.12 -14.24 4.19
CA TRP A 259 0.50 -13.23 5.06
C TRP A 259 0.52 -13.65 6.52
N HIS A 260 -0.55 -14.28 7.02
CA HIS A 260 -0.58 -14.82 8.37
C HIS A 260 0.50 -15.89 8.58
N LYS A 261 0.63 -16.82 7.64
CA LYS A 261 1.64 -17.88 7.68
C LYS A 261 3.06 -17.31 7.63
N GLU A 262 3.33 -16.38 6.71
CA GLU A 262 4.62 -15.70 6.62
C GLU A 262 4.95 -14.89 7.87
N ALA A 263 3.95 -14.23 8.49
CA ALA A 263 4.15 -13.49 9.72
C ALA A 263 4.47 -14.42 10.90
N GLU A 264 3.85 -15.61 10.94
CA GLU A 264 4.15 -16.62 11.94
C GLU A 264 5.55 -17.20 11.75
N GLU A 265 5.93 -17.55 10.51
CA GLU A 265 7.29 -18.01 10.17
C GLU A 265 8.33 -16.94 10.51
N ARG A 266 8.07 -15.67 10.17
CA ARG A 266 8.93 -14.55 10.55
C ARG A 266 9.05 -14.41 12.06
N ARG A 267 7.97 -14.60 12.82
CA ARG A 267 7.98 -14.53 14.29
C ARG A 267 8.73 -15.72 14.90
N ARG A 268 8.64 -16.92 14.33
CA ARG A 268 9.40 -18.10 14.76
C ARG A 268 10.90 -17.98 14.49
N ASN A 269 11.24 -17.40 13.33
CA ASN A 269 12.63 -17.20 12.90
C ASN A 269 13.23 -15.90 13.45
N ALA A 270 12.43 -14.98 13.98
CA ALA A 270 12.92 -13.77 14.60
C ALA A 270 13.77 -14.16 15.81
N PRO A 271 15.05 -13.75 15.86
CA PRO A 271 15.87 -13.99 17.05
C PRO A 271 15.22 -13.28 18.24
N ASP A 272 15.20 -13.96 19.39
CA ASP A 272 14.64 -13.43 20.63
C ASP A 272 15.28 -12.05 20.92
N PRO A 273 14.49 -10.96 21.09
CA PRO A 273 15.03 -9.61 21.29
C PRO A 273 15.81 -9.47 22.60
N THR A 274 15.69 -10.46 23.50
CA THR A 274 16.40 -10.56 24.77
C THR A 274 17.83 -11.07 24.61
N VAL A 275 18.19 -11.69 23.48
CA VAL A 275 19.52 -12.27 23.24
C VAL A 275 20.50 -11.14 22.89
N PRO A 276 21.54 -10.90 23.71
CA PRO A 276 22.57 -9.93 23.37
C PRO A 276 23.35 -10.36 22.12
N ALA A 277 23.76 -9.40 21.29
CA ALA A 277 24.57 -9.69 20.11
C ALA A 277 25.88 -10.42 20.48
N GLY A 278 26.28 -11.42 19.69
CA GLY A 278 27.47 -12.23 19.97
C GLY A 278 27.35 -13.15 21.18
N HIS A 279 26.13 -13.43 21.65
CA HIS A 279 25.87 -14.39 22.71
C HIS A 279 24.90 -15.48 22.23
N THR A 280 25.05 -16.68 22.77
CA THR A 280 24.21 -17.85 22.48
C THR A 280 23.56 -18.32 23.77
N LEU A 281 22.31 -18.79 23.69
CA LEU A 281 21.63 -19.39 24.84
C LEU A 281 22.34 -20.70 25.23
N MET A 282 22.75 -20.80 26.48
CA MET A 282 23.32 -22.02 27.04
C MET A 282 22.25 -23.12 27.13
N PRO A 283 22.53 -24.35 26.67
CA PRO A 283 21.62 -25.48 26.86
C PRO A 283 21.29 -25.71 28.33
N GLU A 284 20.03 -26.10 28.58
CA GLU A 284 19.51 -26.29 29.92
C GLU A 284 20.25 -27.39 30.71
N SER A 285 20.67 -28.47 30.03
CA SER A 285 21.46 -29.54 30.64
C SER A 285 22.80 -29.03 31.16
N GLU A 286 23.55 -28.33 30.31
CA GLU A 286 24.86 -27.77 30.66
C GLU A 286 24.74 -26.73 31.78
N ARG A 287 23.68 -25.91 31.75
CA ARG A 287 23.37 -24.94 32.82
C ARG A 287 23.13 -25.63 34.16
N GLN A 288 22.37 -26.72 34.18
CA GLN A 288 22.11 -27.47 35.40
C GLN A 288 23.37 -28.16 35.93
N GLU A 289 24.20 -28.73 35.05
CA GLU A 289 25.46 -29.36 35.42
C GLU A 289 26.45 -28.36 36.04
N THR A 290 26.62 -27.20 35.41
CA THR A 290 27.47 -26.13 35.94
C THR A 290 26.94 -25.59 37.28
N LEU A 291 25.62 -25.42 37.41
CA LEU A 291 24.99 -25.03 38.68
C LEU A 291 25.23 -26.06 39.79
N LYS A 292 25.10 -27.36 39.50
CA LYS A 292 25.40 -28.44 40.44
C LYS A 292 26.87 -28.41 40.85
N SER A 293 27.78 -28.33 39.88
CA SER A 293 29.23 -28.23 40.14
C SER A 293 29.59 -27.03 41.02
N LEU A 294 29.01 -25.85 40.75
CA LEU A 294 29.22 -24.65 41.54
C LEU A 294 28.68 -24.76 42.96
N LYS A 295 27.56 -25.47 43.18
CA LYS A 295 27.00 -25.69 44.52
C LYS A 295 27.80 -26.71 45.34
N GLU A 296 28.22 -27.79 44.71
CA GLU A 296 28.81 -28.94 45.40
C GLU A 296 30.31 -28.79 45.66
N SER A 297 31.07 -28.26 44.69
CA SER A 297 32.55 -28.39 44.72
C SER A 297 33.30 -27.22 45.36
N ARG A 298 32.85 -25.97 45.14
CA ARG A 298 33.67 -24.77 45.39
C ARG A 298 33.39 -24.06 46.71
N PRO A 299 32.13 -23.77 47.09
CA PRO A 299 31.80 -23.07 48.32
C PRO A 299 32.29 -23.76 49.59
N PRO A 300 32.11 -25.09 49.81
CA PRO A 300 32.50 -25.70 51.07
C PRO A 300 34.02 -25.70 51.26
N LEU A 301 34.80 -25.90 50.20
CA LEU A 301 36.26 -25.87 50.27
C LEU A 301 36.81 -24.47 50.56
N LEU A 302 36.25 -23.43 49.90
CA LEU A 302 36.63 -22.04 50.18
C LEU A 302 36.23 -21.62 51.59
N PHE A 303 35.04 -22.04 52.05
CA PHE A 303 34.57 -21.77 53.40
C PHE A 303 35.44 -22.44 54.46
N ILE A 304 35.81 -23.71 54.29
CA ILE A 304 36.76 -24.40 55.18
C ILE A 304 38.11 -23.67 55.21
N SER A 305 38.61 -23.26 54.05
CA SER A 305 39.87 -22.49 53.96
C SER A 305 39.78 -21.14 54.68
N LEU A 306 38.65 -20.44 54.57
CA LEU A 306 38.42 -19.17 55.26
C LEU A 306 38.34 -19.36 56.79
N LEU A 307 37.61 -20.38 57.24
CA LEU A 307 37.50 -20.74 58.66
C LEU A 307 38.83 -21.21 59.25
N SER A 308 39.73 -21.75 58.43
CA SER A 308 41.07 -22.19 58.86
C SER A 308 42.04 -21.03 59.10
N LEU A 309 41.70 -19.79 58.71
CA LEU A 309 42.58 -18.63 58.90
C LEU A 309 42.63 -18.17 60.37
N PRO A 310 43.78 -17.68 60.85
CA PRO A 310 43.89 -17.10 62.19
C PRO A 310 42.92 -15.94 62.41
N LEU A 311 42.31 -15.88 63.60
CA LEU A 311 41.36 -14.81 63.96
C LEU A 311 41.99 -13.41 63.99
N ARG A 312 43.27 -13.32 64.37
CA ARG A 312 44.06 -12.07 64.30
C ARG A 312 44.74 -11.94 62.93
N ALA A 313 44.48 -10.82 62.26
CA ALA A 313 45.00 -10.53 60.93
C ALA A 313 46.14 -9.49 60.99
N ASP A 314 47.15 -9.74 61.82
CA ASP A 314 48.22 -8.77 62.11
C ASP A 314 49.22 -8.65 60.95
N ASN A 315 49.36 -9.67 60.10
CA ASN A 315 50.21 -9.65 58.91
C ASN A 315 49.42 -9.32 57.64
N LEU A 316 50.00 -8.48 56.78
CA LEU A 316 49.45 -8.13 55.46
C LEU A 316 49.13 -9.37 54.62
N SER A 317 49.98 -10.40 54.68
CA SER A 317 49.81 -11.66 53.94
C SER A 317 48.51 -12.38 54.30
N PHE A 318 48.17 -12.47 55.60
CA PHE A 318 46.91 -13.07 56.05
C PHE A 318 45.70 -12.24 55.64
N ARG A 319 45.81 -10.90 55.69
CA ARG A 319 44.76 -9.99 55.23
C ARG A 319 44.50 -10.14 53.72
N SER A 320 45.56 -10.17 52.91
CA SER A 320 45.46 -10.36 51.46
C SER A 320 44.90 -11.74 51.11
N ARG A 321 45.34 -12.80 51.79
CA ARG A 321 44.81 -14.16 51.58
C ARG A 321 43.32 -14.24 51.95
N ARG A 322 42.91 -13.63 53.05
CA ARG A 322 41.49 -13.56 53.45
C ARG A 322 40.66 -12.83 52.40
N ALA A 323 41.09 -11.63 51.99
CA ALA A 323 40.41 -10.86 50.95
C ALA A 323 40.30 -11.64 49.64
N GLN A 324 41.34 -12.39 49.24
CA GLN A 324 41.30 -13.23 48.05
C GLN A 324 40.27 -14.37 48.16
N LEU A 325 40.15 -15.00 49.34
CA LEU A 325 39.14 -16.03 49.57
C LEU A 325 37.72 -15.44 49.57
N ASP A 326 37.53 -14.28 50.20
CA ASP A 326 36.25 -13.55 50.20
C ASP A 326 35.83 -13.14 48.77
N CYS A 327 36.76 -12.59 47.96
CA CYS A 327 36.50 -12.25 46.56
C CYS A 327 36.10 -13.50 45.76
N ARG A 328 36.86 -14.58 45.86
CA ARG A 328 36.54 -15.84 45.15
C ARG A 328 35.20 -16.43 45.59
N LEU A 329 34.85 -16.29 46.87
CA LEU A 329 33.57 -16.75 47.38
C LEU A 329 32.42 -15.90 46.77
N SER A 330 32.58 -14.58 46.73
CA SER A 330 31.61 -13.69 46.08
C SER A 330 31.47 -13.97 44.58
N GLU A 331 32.56 -14.25 43.86
CA GLU A 331 32.54 -14.65 42.44
C GLU A 331 31.72 -15.94 42.23
N VAL A 332 31.89 -16.92 43.12
CA VAL A 332 31.14 -18.19 43.07
C VAL A 332 29.66 -17.96 43.38
N GLU A 333 29.32 -17.13 44.36
CA GLU A 333 27.93 -16.78 44.68
C GLU A 333 27.25 -16.02 43.53
N GLU A 334 27.95 -15.09 42.90
CA GLU A 334 27.48 -14.40 41.70
C GLU A 334 27.27 -15.38 40.55
N ALA A 335 28.22 -16.30 40.32
CA ALA A 335 28.07 -17.34 39.31
C ALA A 335 26.82 -18.21 39.61
N ILE A 336 26.63 -18.68 40.84
CA ILE A 336 25.44 -19.45 41.24
C ILE A 336 24.16 -18.65 40.95
N LYS A 337 24.16 -17.35 41.26
CA LYS A 337 23.01 -16.46 41.00
C LYS A 337 22.75 -16.26 39.49
N ILE A 338 23.78 -16.27 38.66
CA ILE A 338 23.64 -16.22 37.20
C ILE A 338 23.06 -17.53 36.68
N PHE A 339 23.67 -18.66 37.06
CA PHE A 339 23.26 -19.99 36.61
C PHE A 339 21.95 -20.48 37.24
N SER A 340 21.46 -19.86 38.32
CA SER A 340 20.14 -20.14 38.89
C SER A 340 19.00 -19.56 38.04
N ARG A 341 19.26 -18.66 37.10
CA ARG A 341 18.25 -18.12 36.18
C ARG A 341 17.87 -19.15 35.12
N ASP A 342 16.65 -19.07 34.61
CA ASP A 342 16.12 -20.00 33.59
C ASP A 342 16.86 -19.90 32.25
N LYS A 343 17.31 -18.69 31.88
CA LYS A 343 18.02 -18.42 30.62
C LYS A 343 19.38 -17.80 30.92
N VAL A 344 20.44 -18.45 30.47
CA VAL A 344 21.83 -17.97 30.58
C VAL A 344 22.40 -17.82 29.19
N PHE A 345 22.96 -16.65 28.88
CA PHE A 345 23.59 -16.36 27.60
C PHE A 345 25.09 -16.38 27.77
N VAL A 346 25.78 -17.14 26.93
CA VAL A 346 27.24 -17.27 26.92
C VAL A 346 27.78 -16.56 25.70
N LYS A 347 28.85 -15.78 25.88
CA LYS A 347 29.54 -15.10 24.79
C LYS A 347 30.21 -16.16 23.91
N ILE A 348 29.98 -16.09 22.60
CA ILE A 348 30.71 -16.94 21.66
C ILE A 348 32.11 -16.36 21.46
N ASP A 349 33.14 -17.11 21.88
CA ASP A 349 34.53 -16.80 21.57
C ASP A 349 34.76 -17.16 20.09
N SER A 350 34.69 -16.17 19.21
CA SER A 350 35.03 -16.28 17.78
C SER A 350 36.46 -15.86 17.51
#